data_AF-A0A9E8MX06-F1
#
_entry.id   AF-A0A9E8MX06-F1
#
_cell.length_a   1.000
_cell.length_b   1.000
_cell.length_c   1.000
_cell.angle_alpha   90.00
_cell.angle_beta   90.00
_cell.angle_gamma   90.00
#
_symmetry.space_group_name_H-M   'P 1'
#
loop_
_entity.id
_entity.type
_entity.pdbx_description
1 polymer ?
#
loop_
_entity_poly.entity_id
_entity_poly.type
_entity_poly.pdbx_seq_one_letter_code
_entity_poly.pdbx_strand_id
1 'polypeptide(L)'
;MQKILYLGIEDNRNAYHADDTNTYGQGNRNPFIDNPYLATAIWGGTPAQNRWGSQPPPDTQAPTTPTNLVASNPTETTIDLAWTASTDNVGVVAYQIFIDGVFYTASNATATTFTVTDLTPETTYTFTVLARDAATNNSPMSAESNPKQRFLLRLLVLDV
;
A
#
# COMPACT_ATOMS: atom_id res chain seq x y z
N MET A 1 15.46 9.83 10.11
CA MET A 1 15.39 8.97 8.91
C MET A 1 14.14 8.12 9.01
N GLN A 2 13.46 7.97 7.87
CA GLN A 2 12.08 7.49 7.77
C GLN A 2 11.93 6.04 8.26
N LYS A 3 10.95 5.85 9.12
CA LYS A 3 10.55 4.56 9.70
C LYS A 3 9.50 3.95 8.76
N ILE A 4 9.95 3.08 7.85
CA ILE A 4 9.05 2.31 7.00
C ILE A 4 8.61 1.09 7.82
N LEU A 5 7.32 1.04 8.11
CA LEU A 5 6.65 0.05 8.93
C LEU A 5 6.52 -1.27 8.15
N TYR A 6 7.36 -2.24 8.49
CA TYR A 6 6.97 -3.65 8.35
C TYR A 6 6.50 -4.15 9.71
N LEU A 7 5.33 -4.78 9.69
CA LEU A 7 4.57 -5.30 10.83
C LEU A 7 5.49 -6.07 11.79
N GLY A 8 5.56 -5.56 13.01
CA GLY A 8 6.39 -6.10 14.07
C GLY A 8 5.94 -7.49 14.51
N ILE A 9 6.84 -8.45 14.37
CA ILE A 9 7.11 -9.49 15.36
C ILE A 9 8.64 -9.71 15.32
N GLU A 10 9.42 -8.75 15.83
CA GLU A 10 10.73 -9.09 16.35
C GLU A 10 10.47 -9.44 17.82
N ASP A 11 10.53 -10.72 18.17
CA ASP A 11 10.51 -11.10 19.59
C ASP A 11 11.70 -10.39 20.25
N ASN A 12 11.50 -9.83 21.44
CA ASN A 12 12.51 -9.00 22.09
C ASN A 12 13.82 -9.78 22.15
N ARG A 13 14.85 -9.33 21.42
CA ARG A 13 16.16 -9.98 21.45
C ARG A 13 16.59 -10.07 22.91
N ASN A 14 16.88 -11.29 23.38
CA ASN A 14 17.40 -11.46 24.73
C ASN A 14 18.67 -10.61 24.86
N ALA A 15 18.70 -9.71 25.85
CA ALA A 15 19.68 -8.63 25.99
C ALA A 15 21.13 -9.11 26.20
N TYR A 16 21.35 -10.42 26.23
CA TYR A 16 22.65 -11.08 26.44
C TYR A 16 23.25 -11.65 25.14
N HIS A 17 22.55 -11.62 24.00
CA HIS A 17 23.08 -12.18 22.75
C HIS A 17 23.95 -11.17 21.98
N ALA A 18 25.23 -11.52 21.81
CA ALA A 18 26.24 -10.74 21.07
C ALA A 18 26.53 -9.33 21.61
N ASP A 19 26.19 -9.08 22.88
CA ASP A 19 26.64 -7.91 23.62
C ASP A 19 28.02 -8.21 24.22
N ASP A 20 29.07 -7.70 23.59
CA ASP A 20 30.46 -7.82 24.01
C ASP A 20 30.79 -6.95 25.24
N THR A 21 29.86 -6.10 25.66
CA THR A 21 29.98 -5.24 26.85
C THR A 21 29.32 -5.83 28.09
N ASN A 22 28.58 -6.94 27.95
CA ASN A 22 27.91 -7.61 29.06
C ASN A 22 28.78 -8.74 29.64
N THR A 23 29.17 -8.63 30.91
CA THR A 23 30.02 -9.61 31.62
C THR A 23 29.44 -11.04 31.64
N TYR A 24 28.13 -11.21 31.43
CA TYR A 24 27.46 -12.50 31.36
C TYR A 24 27.12 -12.95 29.92
N GLY A 25 27.38 -12.12 28.92
CA GLY A 25 27.24 -12.47 27.51
C GLY A 25 28.41 -13.34 27.06
N GLN A 26 28.12 -14.51 26.45
CA GLN A 26 29.19 -15.39 25.96
C GLN A 26 29.95 -14.80 24.75
N GLY A 27 29.50 -13.66 24.20
CA GLY A 27 30.16 -12.92 23.11
C GLY A 27 30.21 -13.64 21.76
N ASN A 28 29.98 -14.95 21.73
CA ASN A 28 29.92 -15.77 20.53
C ASN A 28 28.47 -16.13 20.18
N ARG A 29 28.14 -16.08 18.88
CA ARG A 29 26.84 -16.56 18.40
C ARG A 29 26.76 -18.06 18.63
N ASN A 30 25.60 -18.54 19.10
CA ASN A 30 25.36 -19.97 19.20
C ASN A 30 25.38 -20.58 17.78
N PRO A 31 26.36 -21.42 17.45
CA PRO A 31 26.52 -21.97 16.10
C PRO A 31 25.32 -22.82 15.66
N PHE A 32 24.52 -23.33 16.61
CA PHE A 32 23.30 -24.09 16.33
C PHE A 32 22.10 -23.23 15.91
N ILE A 33 22.15 -21.92 16.16
CA ILE A 33 21.11 -20.99 15.69
C ILE A 33 21.34 -20.66 14.21
N ASP A 34 22.60 -20.44 13.82
CA ASP A 34 22.97 -20.08 12.45
C ASP A 34 23.02 -21.30 11.51
N ASN A 35 23.36 -22.48 12.05
CA ASN A 35 23.43 -23.72 11.30
C ASN A 35 22.85 -24.89 12.13
N PRO A 36 21.52 -25.01 12.20
CA PRO A 36 20.86 -26.02 13.03
C PRO A 36 21.22 -27.45 12.62
N TYR A 37 21.68 -27.68 11.38
CA TYR A 37 22.19 -28.97 10.93
C TYR A 37 23.33 -29.51 11.82
N LEU A 38 24.14 -28.62 12.42
CA LEU A 38 25.20 -29.01 13.35
C LEU A 38 24.67 -29.71 14.60
N ALA A 39 23.46 -29.36 15.07
CA ALA A 39 22.84 -30.03 16.21
C ALA A 39 22.47 -31.48 15.87
N THR A 40 21.94 -31.72 14.67
CA THR A 40 21.65 -33.07 14.17
C THR A 40 22.92 -33.89 13.95
N ALA A 41 23.97 -33.28 13.41
CA ALA A 41 25.23 -33.97 13.17
C ALA A 41 25.89 -34.46 14.48
N ILE A 42 25.70 -33.73 15.59
CA ILE A 42 26.32 -34.06 16.89
C ILE A 42 25.46 -35.03 17.71
N TRP A 43 24.14 -34.79 17.80
CA TRP A 43 23.27 -35.56 18.69
C TRP A 43 22.41 -36.62 17.99
N GLY A 44 22.46 -36.70 16.66
CA GLY A 44 21.62 -37.58 15.85
C GLY A 44 20.15 -37.13 15.80
N GLY A 45 19.29 -37.96 15.21
CA GLY A 45 17.86 -37.69 15.07
C GLY A 45 17.45 -37.03 13.76
N THR A 46 16.21 -36.55 13.68
CA THR A 46 15.71 -35.84 12.49
C THR A 46 16.48 -34.53 12.28
N PRO A 47 16.67 -34.06 11.03
CA PRO A 47 17.29 -32.77 10.75
C PRO A 47 16.63 -31.64 11.56
N ALA A 48 17.43 -30.95 12.37
CA ALA A 48 16.99 -29.82 13.16
C ALA A 48 16.69 -28.68 12.19
N GLN A 49 15.48 -28.15 12.31
CA GLN A 49 14.98 -27.07 11.46
C GLN A 49 15.18 -25.73 12.17
N ASN A 50 15.55 -24.70 11.44
CA ASN A 50 15.46 -23.33 11.93
C ASN A 50 13.98 -22.98 12.14
N ARG A 51 13.57 -22.80 13.39
CA ARG A 51 12.22 -22.31 13.74
C ARG A 51 12.18 -20.80 13.98
N TRP A 52 13.31 -20.12 13.81
CA TRP A 52 13.38 -18.65 13.88
C TRP A 52 12.81 -18.04 12.60
N GLY A 53 11.49 -17.83 12.61
CA GLY A 53 10.77 -17.08 11.60
C GLY A 53 10.81 -17.69 10.21
N SER A 54 9.92 -18.65 9.95
CA SER A 54 9.44 -18.82 8.58
C SER A 54 8.88 -17.47 8.15
N GLN A 55 9.60 -16.71 7.34
CA GLN A 55 9.02 -15.55 6.67
C GLN A 55 7.73 -16.07 6.02
N PRO A 56 6.55 -15.46 6.29
CA PRO A 56 5.36 -15.86 5.57
C PRO A 56 5.68 -15.82 4.07
N PRO A 57 5.14 -16.76 3.29
CA PRO A 57 5.30 -16.73 1.84
C PRO A 57 5.01 -15.30 1.34
N PRO A 58 5.81 -14.78 0.41
CA PRO A 58 5.56 -13.45 -0.14
C PRO A 58 4.13 -13.38 -0.66
N ASP A 59 3.47 -12.26 -0.39
CA ASP A 59 2.10 -12.06 -0.85
C ASP A 59 2.09 -11.80 -2.37
N THR A 60 1.36 -12.64 -3.09
CA THR A 60 1.25 -12.59 -4.55
C THR A 60 -0.14 -12.21 -5.01
N GLN A 61 -1.08 -12.03 -4.07
CA GLN A 61 -2.46 -11.76 -4.40
C GLN A 61 -2.65 -10.24 -4.49
N ALA A 62 -3.25 -9.78 -5.58
CA ALA A 62 -3.56 -8.37 -5.76
C ALA A 62 -4.87 -8.01 -5.04
N PRO A 63 -5.00 -6.74 -4.57
CA PRO A 63 -6.25 -6.23 -4.05
C PRO A 63 -7.40 -6.29 -5.07
N THR A 64 -8.64 -6.31 -4.56
CA THR A 64 -9.83 -6.18 -5.41
C THR A 64 -9.92 -4.80 -6.05
N THR A 65 -10.58 -4.71 -7.20
CA THR A 65 -10.79 -3.44 -7.90
C THR A 65 -11.65 -2.48 -7.06
N PRO A 66 -11.26 -1.20 -6.90
CA PRO A 66 -12.14 -0.18 -6.33
C PRO A 66 -13.41 -0.03 -7.19
N THR A 67 -14.57 -0.01 -6.57
CA THR A 67 -15.87 0.03 -7.28
C THR A 67 -16.65 1.31 -7.01
N ASN A 68 -17.68 1.58 -7.80
CA ASN A 68 -18.56 2.75 -7.66
C ASN A 68 -17.78 4.09 -7.59
N LEU A 69 -16.75 4.25 -8.44
CA LEU A 69 -16.08 5.54 -8.55
C LEU A 69 -17.05 6.59 -9.09
N VAL A 70 -17.20 7.69 -8.36
CA VAL A 70 -18.06 8.82 -8.70
C VAL A 70 -17.24 10.09 -8.59
N ALA A 71 -17.39 10.97 -9.58
CA ALA A 71 -16.84 12.31 -9.59
C ALA A 71 -17.98 13.33 -9.42
N SER A 72 -17.85 14.25 -8.48
CA SER A 72 -18.90 15.17 -8.03
C SER A 72 -18.35 16.53 -7.60
N ASN A 73 -19.22 17.51 -7.38
CA ASN A 73 -18.88 18.87 -6.93
C ASN A 73 -17.78 19.55 -7.79
N PRO A 74 -17.91 19.58 -9.13
CA PRO A 74 -16.92 20.26 -9.96
C PRO A 74 -16.89 21.77 -9.68
N THR A 75 -15.69 22.32 -9.52
CA THR A 75 -15.42 23.75 -9.58
C THR A 75 -14.62 24.06 -10.85
N GLU A 76 -14.15 25.30 -11.01
CA GLU A 76 -13.26 25.66 -12.13
C GLU A 76 -11.93 24.88 -12.11
N THR A 77 -11.44 24.51 -10.93
CA THR A 77 -10.09 23.91 -10.76
C THR A 77 -10.05 22.68 -9.86
N THR A 78 -11.20 22.22 -9.35
CA THR A 78 -11.27 21.06 -8.45
C THR A 78 -12.44 20.13 -8.74
N ILE A 79 -12.33 18.88 -8.31
CA ILE A 79 -13.44 17.93 -8.30
C ILE A 79 -13.29 16.91 -7.17
N ASP A 80 -14.40 16.47 -6.58
CA ASP A 80 -14.41 15.44 -5.54
C ASP A 80 -14.63 14.05 -6.14
N LEU A 81 -13.80 13.10 -5.73
CA LEU A 81 -13.91 11.68 -6.05
C LEU A 81 -14.36 10.91 -4.81
N ALA A 82 -15.22 9.91 -5.01
CA ALA A 82 -15.61 8.94 -4.00
C ALA A 82 -15.70 7.54 -4.61
N TRP A 83 -15.30 6.51 -3.89
CA TRP A 83 -15.34 5.11 -4.33
C TRP A 83 -15.57 4.15 -3.16
N THR A 84 -15.94 2.91 -3.50
CA THR A 84 -16.04 1.80 -2.55
C THR A 84 -14.68 1.14 -2.37
N ALA A 85 -14.31 0.90 -1.11
CA ALA A 85 -13.01 0.35 -0.72
C ALA A 85 -12.75 -1.05 -1.29
N SER A 86 -11.48 -1.30 -1.61
CA SER A 86 -10.92 -2.59 -1.98
C SER A 86 -10.60 -3.43 -0.74
N THR A 87 -10.49 -4.74 -0.96
CA THR A 87 -10.08 -5.74 0.03
C THR A 87 -8.91 -6.55 -0.49
N ASP A 88 -8.10 -7.06 0.42
CA ASP A 88 -6.92 -7.88 0.13
C ASP A 88 -6.70 -8.88 1.29
N ASN A 89 -5.97 -9.97 1.06
CA ASN A 89 -5.69 -11.01 2.06
C ASN A 89 -4.72 -10.55 3.15
N VAL A 90 -3.81 -9.61 2.86
CA VAL A 90 -2.90 -9.01 3.85
C VAL A 90 -3.32 -7.58 4.14
N GLY A 91 -3.66 -6.82 3.11
CA GLY A 91 -4.25 -5.49 3.26
C GLY A 91 -3.82 -4.49 2.18
N VAL A 92 -4.73 -3.57 1.90
CA VAL A 92 -4.48 -2.41 1.03
C VAL A 92 -3.63 -1.39 1.77
N VAL A 93 -2.66 -0.77 1.10
CA VAL A 93 -1.81 0.29 1.65
C VAL A 93 -2.05 1.66 1.04
N ALA A 94 -2.59 1.71 -0.19
CA ALA A 94 -2.84 2.95 -0.91
C ALA A 94 -3.89 2.79 -2.02
N TYR A 95 -4.51 3.90 -2.40
CA TYR A 95 -5.21 4.03 -3.68
C TYR A 95 -4.44 4.99 -4.57
N GLN A 96 -4.18 4.58 -5.81
CA GLN A 96 -3.57 5.43 -6.83
C GLN A 96 -4.65 6.03 -7.71
N ILE A 97 -4.58 7.34 -7.90
CA ILE A 97 -5.55 8.14 -8.66
C ILE A 97 -4.90 8.56 -9.97
N PHE A 98 -5.65 8.44 -11.06
CA PHE A 98 -5.20 8.77 -12.40
C PHE A 98 -6.18 9.76 -13.05
N ILE A 99 -5.62 10.67 -13.85
CA ILE A 99 -6.34 11.65 -14.67
C ILE A 99 -5.95 11.40 -16.11
N ASP A 100 -6.93 11.14 -16.99
CA ASP A 100 -6.72 10.81 -18.39
C ASP A 100 -5.72 9.65 -18.60
N GLY A 101 -5.76 8.67 -17.69
CA GLY A 101 -4.86 7.51 -17.68
C GLY A 101 -3.44 7.79 -17.15
N VAL A 102 -3.11 9.02 -16.76
CA VAL A 102 -1.81 9.40 -16.20
C VAL A 102 -1.88 9.41 -14.67
N PHE A 103 -0.87 8.83 -14.01
CA PHE A 103 -0.77 8.83 -12.56
C PHE A 103 -0.71 10.26 -12.02
N TYR A 104 -1.64 10.59 -11.11
CA TYR A 104 -1.71 11.88 -10.46
C TYR A 104 -1.10 11.82 -9.05
N THR A 105 -1.63 10.95 -8.19
CA THR A 105 -1.15 10.80 -6.80
C THR A 105 -1.60 9.50 -6.16
N ALA A 106 -1.14 9.24 -4.94
CA ALA A 106 -1.60 8.14 -4.12
C ALA A 106 -2.12 8.62 -2.76
N SER A 107 -3.26 8.09 -2.33
CA SER A 107 -3.84 8.30 -0.99
C SER A 107 -3.45 7.17 -0.02
N ASN A 108 -3.80 7.31 1.25
CA ASN A 108 -3.62 6.25 2.25
C ASN A 108 -4.62 5.09 2.06
N ALA A 109 -4.37 3.98 2.76
CA ALA A 109 -5.13 2.72 2.72
C ALA A 109 -6.63 2.84 3.00
N THR A 110 -7.02 3.78 3.86
CA THR A 110 -8.40 3.93 4.34
C THR A 110 -9.19 4.98 3.56
N ALA A 111 -8.53 5.73 2.68
CA ALA A 111 -9.18 6.75 1.89
C ALA A 111 -10.20 6.11 0.93
N THR A 112 -11.41 6.63 0.95
CA THR A 112 -12.49 6.29 0.00
C THR A 112 -12.99 7.54 -0.73
N THR A 113 -12.33 8.67 -0.48
CA THR A 113 -12.61 9.97 -1.09
C THR A 113 -11.31 10.71 -1.37
N PHE A 114 -11.32 11.59 -2.36
CA PHE A 114 -10.19 12.44 -2.70
C PHE A 114 -10.63 13.68 -3.49
N THR A 115 -10.11 14.86 -3.17
CA THR A 115 -10.35 16.08 -3.96
C THR A 115 -9.17 16.30 -4.89
N VAL A 116 -9.42 16.24 -6.20
CA VAL A 116 -8.43 16.59 -7.23
C VAL A 116 -8.38 18.11 -7.36
N THR A 117 -7.18 18.66 -7.45
CA THR A 117 -6.92 20.10 -7.61
C THR A 117 -6.13 20.39 -8.88
N ASP A 118 -5.94 21.68 -9.17
CA ASP A 118 -5.11 22.18 -10.28
C ASP A 118 -5.63 21.76 -11.66
N LEU A 119 -6.95 21.59 -11.78
CA LEU A 119 -7.61 21.33 -13.05
C LEU A 119 -7.68 22.60 -13.89
N THR A 120 -7.66 22.43 -15.22
CA THR A 120 -7.90 23.52 -16.15
C THR A 120 -9.40 23.68 -16.38
N PRO A 121 -9.96 24.90 -16.28
CA PRO A 121 -11.37 25.15 -16.57
C PRO A 121 -11.77 24.68 -17.98
N GLU A 122 -13.05 24.37 -18.15
CA GLU A 122 -13.65 23.96 -19.44
C GLU A 122 -12.98 22.73 -20.10
N THR A 123 -12.22 21.94 -19.33
CA THR A 123 -11.57 20.72 -19.80
C THR A 123 -12.34 19.50 -19.31
N THR A 124 -12.54 18.52 -20.19
CA THR A 124 -13.14 17.23 -19.81
C THR A 124 -12.02 16.29 -19.36
N TYR A 125 -12.18 15.68 -18.20
CA TYR A 125 -11.23 14.74 -17.61
C TYR A 125 -11.88 13.37 -17.40
N THR A 126 -11.10 12.30 -17.54
CA THR A 126 -11.47 10.97 -17.05
C THR A 126 -10.69 10.62 -15.79
N PHE A 127 -11.39 10.03 -14.81
CA PHE A 127 -10.79 9.62 -13.55
C PHE A 127 -10.88 8.12 -13.38
N THR A 128 -9.79 7.51 -12.94
CA THR A 128 -9.73 6.09 -12.54
C THR A 128 -8.92 5.94 -11.26
N VAL A 129 -9.27 4.92 -10.47
CA VAL A 129 -8.59 4.59 -9.21
C VAL A 129 -8.23 3.11 -9.19
N LEU A 130 -7.05 2.77 -8.67
CA LEU A 130 -6.69 1.38 -8.36
C LEU A 130 -6.17 1.27 -6.92
N ALA A 131 -6.26 0.09 -6.32
CA ALA A 131 -5.72 -0.21 -5.00
C ALA A 131 -4.35 -0.90 -5.12
N ARG A 132 -3.48 -0.63 -4.16
CA ARG A 132 -2.15 -1.25 -4.05
C ARG A 132 -1.93 -1.79 -2.65
N ASP A 133 -1.24 -2.93 -2.53
CA ASP A 133 -0.86 -3.55 -1.26
C ASP A 133 0.61 -3.26 -0.84
N ALA A 134 1.04 -3.83 0.28
CA ALA A 134 2.40 -3.73 0.80
C ALA A 134 3.42 -4.53 -0.02
N ALA A 135 2.99 -5.59 -0.70
CA ALA A 135 3.80 -6.43 -1.57
C ALA A 135 3.94 -5.84 -2.99
N THR A 136 3.36 -4.67 -3.22
CA THR A 136 3.38 -3.90 -4.47
C THR A 136 2.51 -4.46 -5.59
N ASN A 137 1.59 -5.38 -5.28
CA ASN A 137 0.56 -5.82 -6.22
C ASN A 137 -0.49 -4.71 -6.39
N ASN A 138 -0.93 -4.51 -7.63
CA ASN A 138 -1.95 -3.53 -7.99
C ASN A 138 -3.24 -4.25 -8.42
N SER A 139 -4.38 -3.72 -8.00
CA SER A 139 -5.66 -4.11 -8.56
C SER A 139 -5.77 -3.65 -10.02
N PRO A 140 -6.71 -4.22 -10.80
CA PRO A 140 -7.22 -3.54 -12.00
C PRO A 140 -7.76 -2.14 -11.64
N MET A 141 -7.80 -1.25 -12.64
CA MET A 141 -8.41 0.07 -12.49
C MET A 141 -9.93 -0.03 -12.31
N SER A 142 -10.50 0.92 -11.58
CA SER A 142 -11.94 1.13 -11.51
C SER A 142 -12.54 1.43 -12.89
N ALA A 143 -13.86 1.34 -13.01
CA ALA A 143 -14.54 1.97 -14.14
C ALA A 143 -14.25 3.47 -14.16
N GLU A 144 -14.15 4.04 -15.37
CA GLU A 144 -13.96 5.47 -15.56
C GLU A 144 -15.13 6.26 -14.97
N SER A 145 -14.80 7.33 -14.27
CA SER A 145 -15.76 8.34 -13.87
C SER A 145 -15.47 9.65 -14.60
N ASN A 146 -16.53 10.28 -15.09
CA ASN A 146 -16.49 11.61 -15.68
C ASN A 146 -17.55 12.45 -14.96
N PRO A 147 -17.26 13.68 -14.49
CA PRO A 147 -18.29 14.59 -13.98
C PRO A 147 -19.46 14.66 -14.95
N LYS A 148 -20.63 14.21 -14.52
CA LYS A 148 -21.88 14.42 -15.27
C LYS A 148 -22.30 15.89 -15.18
N GLN A 149 -21.58 16.80 -15.83
CA GLN A 149 -22.15 18.11 -16.12
C GLN A 149 -21.53 18.77 -17.35
N ARG A 150 -22.40 18.96 -18.36
CA ARG A 150 -22.15 19.82 -19.51
C ARG A 150 -22.08 21.25 -19.00
N PHE A 151 -20.89 21.85 -18.91
CA PHE A 151 -20.76 23.30 -18.81
C PHE A 151 -21.19 23.89 -20.16
N LEU A 152 -22.49 24.12 -20.33
CA LEU A 152 -22.97 25.02 -21.37
C LEU A 152 -23.01 26.42 -20.75
N LEU A 153 -21.90 27.14 -20.88
CA LEU A 153 -21.91 28.59 -20.78
C LEU A 153 -22.74 29.11 -21.98
N ARG A 154 -24.06 29.28 -21.82
CA ARG A 154 -24.76 30.23 -22.68
C ARG A 154 -24.42 31.61 -22.17
N LEU A 155 -23.33 32.15 -22.73
CA LEU A 155 -23.12 33.58 -22.86
C LEU A 155 -24.37 34.18 -23.51
N LEU A 156 -25.16 34.94 -22.77
CA LEU A 156 -25.84 36.10 -23.32
C LEU A 156 -25.33 37.31 -22.55
N VAL A 157 -24.25 37.89 -23.05
CA VAL A 157 -23.98 39.30 -22.83
C VAL A 157 -24.74 40.07 -23.91
N LEU A 158 -25.75 40.80 -23.44
CA LEU A 158 -26.33 42.08 -23.91
C LEU A 158 -26.91 42.17 -25.33
N ASP A 159 -28.22 42.42 -25.38
CA ASP A 159 -28.75 43.56 -26.15
C ASP A 159 -29.34 44.57 -25.15
N VAL A 160 -29.18 45.85 -25.50
CA VAL A 160 -29.37 47.10 -24.73
C VAL A 160 -30.72 47.25 -24.03
#